data_AF-A0A0R3R9E9-F1
#
_entry.id   AF-A0A0R3R9E9-F1
#
_cell.length_a   1.000
_cell.length_b   1.000
_cell.length_c   1.000
_cell.angle_alpha   90.00
_cell.angle_beta   90.00
_cell.angle_gamma   90.00
#
_symmetry.space_group_name_H-M   'P 1'
#
loop_
_entity.id
_entity.type
_entity.pdbx_description
1 polymer ?
#
loop_
_entity_poly.entity_id
_entity_poly.type
_entity_poly.pdbx_seq_one_letter_code
_entity_poly.pdbx_strand_id
1 'polypeptide(L)'
;MCMSCKILQLVTKYDVNLQIRRLVDDMDWFIVPLLNPDGYEYTRSSTNPEVRLWRKNRSPITCRIAQNGIFSQPQQECCQGVDLNRNYDWHYGMEGSSNDPCSEIYQVS
;
A
#
# COMPACT_ATOMS: atom_id res chain seq x y z
N MET A 1 -8.67 10.25 -6.17
CA MET A 1 -10.00 9.78 -6.62
C MET A 1 -10.69 9.11 -5.44
N CYS A 2 -11.98 9.40 -5.22
CA CYS A 2 -12.77 8.85 -4.12
C CYS A 2 -13.42 7.51 -4.54
N MET A 3 -13.02 6.40 -3.92
CA MET A 3 -13.58 5.06 -4.24
C MET A 3 -15.07 4.96 -3.90
N SER A 4 -15.48 5.51 -2.75
CA SER A 4 -16.90 5.61 -2.35
C SER A 4 -17.75 6.33 -3.42
N CYS A 5 -17.18 7.33 -4.08
CA CYS A 5 -17.87 8.10 -5.11
C CYS A 5 -18.14 7.29 -6.38
N LYS A 6 -17.32 6.27 -6.68
CA LYS A 6 -17.54 5.38 -7.84
C LYS A 6 -18.61 4.35 -7.57
N ILE A 7 -18.60 3.74 -6.38
CA ILE A 7 -19.70 2.86 -5.94
C ILE A 7 -21.02 3.66 -5.94
N LEU A 8 -21.01 4.88 -5.40
CA LEU A 8 -22.19 5.74 -5.39
C LEU A 8 -22.68 6.07 -6.81
N GLN A 9 -21.76 6.27 -7.77
CA GLN A 9 -22.14 6.47 -9.18
C GLN A 9 -22.84 5.24 -9.76
N LEU A 10 -22.32 4.04 -9.52
CA LEU A 10 -22.95 2.80 -10.01
C LEU A 10 -24.36 2.62 -9.45
N VAL A 11 -24.56 2.90 -8.16
CA VAL A 11 -25.87 2.76 -7.50
C VAL A 11 -26.85 3.85 -7.91
N THR A 12 -26.46 5.12 -7.78
CA THR A 12 -27.41 6.26 -7.93
C THR A 12 -27.75 6.60 -9.37
N LYS A 13 -26.94 6.13 -10.33
CA LYS A 13 -27.15 6.42 -11.76
C LYS A 13 -27.64 5.21 -12.55
N TYR A 14 -27.87 4.07 -11.92
CA TYR A 14 -28.36 2.86 -12.57
C TYR A 14 -29.65 3.10 -13.36
N ASP A 15 -30.68 3.67 -12.73
CA ASP A 15 -31.97 3.95 -13.41
C ASP A 15 -31.98 5.25 -14.23
N VAL A 16 -30.89 6.02 -14.21
CA VAL A 16 -30.81 7.36 -14.82
C VAL A 16 -29.95 7.36 -16.08
N ASN A 17 -28.88 6.58 -16.11
CA ASN A 17 -27.91 6.57 -17.19
C ASN A 17 -27.82 5.18 -17.83
N LEU A 18 -28.27 5.06 -19.08
CA LEU A 18 -28.27 3.81 -19.84
C LEU A 18 -26.88 3.18 -20.00
N GLN A 19 -25.80 3.96 -20.03
CA GLN A 19 -24.44 3.41 -20.09
C GLN A 19 -24.06 2.76 -18.76
N ILE A 20 -24.38 3.40 -17.63
CA ILE A 20 -24.10 2.84 -16.30
C ILE A 20 -24.96 1.59 -16.08
N ARG A 21 -26.23 1.62 -16.49
CA ARG A 21 -27.09 0.44 -16.46
C ARG A 21 -26.48 -0.74 -17.19
N ARG A 22 -26.05 -0.55 -18.45
CA ARG A 22 -25.37 -1.61 -19.22
C ARG A 22 -24.10 -2.11 -18.54
N LEU A 23 -23.27 -1.22 -18.02
CA LEU A 23 -22.06 -1.60 -17.29
C LEU A 23 -22.35 -2.43 -16.03
N VAL A 24 -23.48 -2.19 -15.36
CA VAL A 24 -23.89 -2.94 -14.16
C VAL A 24 -24.58 -4.26 -14.54
N ASP A 25 -25.37 -4.27 -15.60
CA ASP A 25 -26.12 -5.46 -16.05
C ASP A 25 -25.20 -6.50 -16.74
N ASP A 26 -24.18 -6.03 -17.48
CA ASP A 26 -23.35 -6.88 -18.34
C ASP A 26 -22.01 -7.30 -17.69
N MET A 27 -21.68 -6.79 -16.51
CA MET A 27 -20.39 -7.05 -15.84
C MET A 27 -20.51 -7.26 -14.33
N ASP A 28 -19.71 -8.18 -13.79
CA ASP A 28 -19.53 -8.33 -12.35
C ASP A 28 -18.41 -7.40 -11.84
N TRP A 29 -18.72 -6.60 -10.81
CA TRP A 29 -17.79 -5.63 -10.24
C TRP A 29 -17.25 -6.11 -8.90
N PHE A 30 -15.96 -6.50 -8.87
CA PHE A 30 -15.24 -6.78 -7.63
C PHE A 30 -14.51 -5.52 -7.17
N ILE A 31 -15.01 -4.91 -6.09
CA ILE A 31 -14.46 -3.65 -5.57
C ILE A 31 -13.87 -3.90 -4.18
N VAL A 32 -12.56 -3.68 -4.05
CA VAL A 32 -11.85 -3.74 -2.77
C VAL A 32 -11.58 -2.31 -2.30
N PRO A 33 -12.39 -1.75 -1.38
CA PRO A 33 -12.30 -0.34 -1.01
C PRO A 33 -11.02 0.01 -0.25
N LEU A 34 -10.40 -0.98 0.39
CA LEU A 34 -9.21 -0.81 1.20
C LEU A 34 -8.37 -2.09 1.20
N LEU A 35 -7.28 -2.08 0.44
CA LEU A 35 -6.39 -3.24 0.29
C LEU A 35 -5.34 -3.36 1.42
N ASN A 36 -5.05 -2.25 2.12
CA ASN A 36 -4.08 -2.17 3.22
C ASN A 36 -4.75 -1.62 4.49
N PRO A 37 -5.63 -2.41 5.16
CA PRO A 37 -6.38 -1.94 6.32
C PRO A 37 -5.49 -1.57 7.51
N ASP A 38 -4.48 -2.36 7.78
CA ASP A 38 -3.52 -2.21 8.86
C ASP A 38 -2.61 -0.98 8.67
N GLY A 39 -2.09 -0.75 7.46
CA GLY A 39 -1.38 0.50 7.15
C GLY A 39 -2.30 1.71 7.26
N TYR A 40 -3.55 1.60 6.80
CA TYR A 40 -4.53 2.70 6.90
C TYR A 40 -4.91 3.05 8.34
N GLU A 41 -5.12 2.07 9.22
CA GLU A 41 -5.29 2.32 10.66
C GLU A 41 -4.06 2.97 11.28
N TYR A 42 -2.86 2.50 10.92
CA TYR A 42 -1.61 3.08 11.43
C TYR A 42 -1.48 4.58 11.11
N THR A 43 -1.82 5.00 9.89
CA THR A 43 -1.79 6.44 9.51
C THR A 43 -2.72 7.33 10.34
N ARG A 44 -3.72 6.76 11.02
CA ARG A 44 -4.66 7.48 11.89
C ARG A 44 -4.27 7.47 13.37
N SER A 45 -3.24 6.70 13.74
CA SER A 45 -2.78 6.61 15.12
C SER A 45 -2.02 7.86 15.59
N SER A 46 -1.48 8.66 14.67
CA SER A 46 -0.75 9.88 14.99
C SER A 46 -0.73 10.87 13.83
N THR A 47 -0.58 12.15 14.15
CA THR A 47 -0.36 13.22 13.17
C THR A 47 1.12 13.43 12.83
N ASN A 48 2.04 12.73 13.51
CA ASN A 48 3.47 12.74 13.16
C ASN A 48 3.62 12.34 11.68
N PRO A 49 4.32 13.11 10.84
CA PRO A 49 4.55 12.79 9.43
C PRO A 49 5.07 11.38 9.17
N GLU A 50 5.93 10.84 10.04
CA GLU A 50 6.47 9.47 9.92
C GLU A 50 5.38 8.39 10.02
N VAL A 51 4.28 8.69 10.71
CA VAL A 51 3.13 7.80 10.88
C VAL A 51 2.05 8.12 9.86
N ARG A 52 1.70 9.40 9.73
CA ARG A 52 0.59 9.87 8.89
C ARG A 52 0.83 9.61 7.40
N LEU A 53 2.09 9.62 6.97
CA LEU A 53 2.50 9.39 5.58
C LEU A 53 2.90 7.92 5.30
N TRP A 54 2.63 7.02 6.26
CA TRP A 54 2.96 5.60 6.09
C TRP A 54 2.32 4.99 4.85
N ARG A 55 3.13 4.25 4.08
CA ARG A 55 2.74 3.65 2.79
C ARG A 55 2.61 2.13 2.84
N LYS A 56 3.54 1.48 3.55
CA LYS A 56 3.68 0.02 3.60
C LYS A 56 2.54 -0.66 4.38
N ASN A 57 2.44 -1.97 4.33
CA ASN A 57 1.58 -2.71 5.27
C ASN A 57 2.20 -2.72 6.69
N ARG A 58 1.66 -3.52 7.60
CA ARG A 58 2.19 -3.70 8.97
C ARG A 58 2.69 -5.12 9.24
N SER A 59 3.30 -5.77 8.24
CA SER A 59 4.00 -7.05 8.43
C SER A 59 5.03 -6.97 9.56
N PRO A 60 5.47 -8.11 10.14
CA PRO A 60 6.41 -8.13 11.26
C PRO A 60 7.71 -7.36 11.00
N ILE A 61 8.35 -6.93 12.08
CA ILE A 61 9.61 -6.19 12.05
C ILE A 61 10.72 -7.06 11.46
N THR A 62 11.47 -6.50 10.53
CA THR A 62 12.69 -7.07 9.95
C THR A 62 13.86 -6.14 10.27
N CYS A 63 14.96 -6.70 10.76
CA CYS A 63 16.13 -5.91 11.13
C CYS A 63 17.30 -6.18 10.20
N ARG A 64 18.08 -5.14 9.91
CA ARG A 64 19.37 -5.22 9.23
C ARG A 64 20.46 -4.54 10.04
N ILE A 65 21.72 -4.83 9.70
CA ILE A 65 22.84 -4.05 10.21
C ILE A 65 23.04 -2.83 9.30
N ALA A 66 22.97 -1.64 9.87
CA ALA A 66 23.15 -0.35 9.24
C ALA A 66 24.55 0.19 9.51
N GLN A 67 25.20 0.75 8.50
CA GLN A 67 26.46 1.47 8.66
C GLN A 67 26.26 2.93 8.25
N ASN A 68 25.80 3.73 9.22
CA ASN A 68 25.35 5.10 9.00
C ASN A 68 26.52 6.10 9.05
N GLY A 69 27.48 5.95 8.15
CA GLY A 69 28.68 6.79 8.05
C GLY A 69 30.00 6.03 8.13
N ILE A 70 31.09 6.70 7.76
CA ILE A 70 32.43 6.09 7.63
C ILE A 70 33.04 5.75 9.00
N PHE A 71 32.69 6.51 10.05
CA PHE A 71 33.28 6.40 11.39
C PHE A 71 32.30 5.88 12.46
N SER A 72 31.06 5.55 12.08
CA SER A 72 30.06 5.03 13.01
C SER A 72 30.16 3.52 13.14
N GLN A 73 29.91 3.02 14.36
CA GLN A 73 29.82 1.58 14.60
C GLN A 73 28.58 1.02 13.90
N PRO A 74 28.64 -0.21 13.36
CA PRO A 74 27.46 -0.87 12.81
C PRO A 74 26.37 -0.98 13.88
N GLN A 75 25.15 -0.59 13.52
CA GLN A 75 24.00 -0.63 14.42
C GLN A 75 22.89 -1.48 13.83
N GLN A 76 22.17 -2.20 14.69
CA GLN A 76 20.96 -2.88 14.27
C GLN A 76 19.83 -1.86 14.04
N GLU A 77 19.32 -1.83 12.81
CA GLU A 77 18.19 -1.01 12.40
C GLU A 77 17.01 -1.93 12.09
N CYS A 78 15.87 -1.67 12.70
CA CYS A 78 14.68 -2.50 12.61
C CYS A 78 13.55 -1.73 11.96
N CYS A 79 13.00 -2.29 10.89
CA CYS A 79 12.00 -1.63 10.06
C CYS A 79 10.80 -2.56 9.87
N GLN A 80 9.64 -1.96 9.63
CA GLN A 80 8.38 -2.69 9.59
C GLN A 80 7.66 -2.45 8.27
N GLY A 81 6.92 -3.46 7.81
CA GLY A 81 6.08 -3.35 6.63
C GLY A 81 6.81 -3.56 5.32
N VAL A 82 6.06 -4.04 4.34
CA VAL A 82 6.43 -4.28 2.94
C VAL A 82 5.60 -3.37 2.04
N ASP A 83 6.18 -2.89 0.94
CA ASP A 83 5.41 -2.21 -0.11
C ASP A 83 4.58 -3.24 -0.87
N LEU A 84 3.27 -3.26 -0.62
CA LEU A 84 2.33 -4.17 -1.27
C LEU A 84 2.39 -4.07 -2.81
N ASN A 85 2.72 -2.90 -3.37
CA ASN A 85 2.81 -2.68 -4.81
C ASN A 85 4.21 -3.00 -5.40
N ARG A 86 5.08 -3.63 -4.62
CA ARG A 86 6.34 -4.25 -5.06
C ARG A 86 6.39 -5.75 -4.74
N ASN A 87 5.29 -6.31 -4.24
CA ASN A 87 5.25 -7.66 -3.70
C ASN A 87 4.35 -8.62 -4.51
N TYR A 88 4.18 -8.35 -5.80
CA TYR A 88 3.52 -9.24 -6.75
C TYR A 88 4.58 -10.03 -7.53
N ASP A 89 4.26 -11.26 -7.92
CA ASP A 89 5.12 -12.12 -8.74
C ASP A 89 5.09 -11.71 -10.23
N TRP A 90 5.47 -10.46 -10.47
CA TRP A 90 5.58 -9.86 -11.80
C TRP A 90 6.75 -8.90 -11.81
N HIS A 91 7.80 -9.26 -12.54
CA HIS A 91 9.09 -8.57 -12.49
C HIS A 91 9.62 -8.37 -11.05
N TYR A 92 9.45 -9.39 -10.20
CA TYR A 92 9.82 -9.35 -8.80
C TYR A 92 11.33 -9.14 -8.59
N GLY A 93 11.72 -8.26 -7.67
CA GLY A 93 13.13 -7.98 -7.35
C GLY A 93 13.94 -7.28 -8.41
N MET A 94 13.29 -6.74 -9.43
CA MET A 94 13.95 -5.92 -10.45
C MET A 94 14.06 -4.46 -10.04
N GLU A 95 14.61 -3.64 -10.94
CA GLU A 95 14.70 -2.19 -10.79
C GLU A 95 13.35 -1.57 -10.39
N GLY A 96 13.42 -0.59 -9.48
CA GLY A 96 12.24 0.05 -8.92
C GLY A 96 11.68 -0.61 -7.65
N SER A 97 12.33 -1.65 -7.14
CA SER A 97 12.10 -2.27 -5.82
C SER A 97 13.38 -2.23 -4.95
N SER A 98 13.27 -2.59 -3.67
CA SER A 98 14.43 -2.69 -2.78
C SER A 98 14.34 -3.93 -1.88
N ASN A 99 15.48 -4.57 -1.63
CA ASN A 99 15.61 -5.63 -0.61
C ASN A 99 16.00 -5.07 0.78
N ASP A 100 16.14 -3.75 0.91
CA ASP A 100 16.35 -3.11 2.22
C ASP A 100 15.01 -3.02 2.98
N PRO A 101 14.84 -3.69 4.14
CA PRO A 101 13.60 -3.64 4.93
C PRO A 101 13.18 -2.23 5.37
N CYS A 102 14.11 -1.29 5.42
CA CYS A 102 13.89 0.11 5.78
C CYS A 102 13.50 0.99 4.60
N SER A 103 13.55 0.48 3.38
CA SER A 103 13.11 1.21 2.20
C SER A 103 11.58 1.35 2.16
N GLU A 104 11.10 2.46 1.61
CA GLU A 104 9.68 2.69 1.29
C GLU A 104 9.19 1.83 0.13
N ILE A 105 10.11 1.30 -0.69
CA ILE A 105 9.84 0.38 -1.81
C ILE A 105 10.32 -1.05 -1.50
N TYR A 106 10.37 -1.40 -0.21
CA TYR A 106 10.82 -2.71 0.24
C TYR A 106 9.90 -3.82 -0.27
N GLN A 107 10.50 -4.88 -0.79
CA GLN A 107 9.87 -6.15 -1.13
C GLN A 107 10.47 -7.27 -0.28
N VAL A 108 9.66 -8.27 0.10
CA VAL A 108 10.12 -9.32 1.02
C VAL A 108 10.91 -10.40 0.27
N SER A 109 12.23 -10.38 0.36
CA SER A 109 13.08 -11.42 -0.26
C SER A 109 12.86 -12.79 0.36
#